data_AF-A0A1T4XTE8-F1
#
_entry.id   AF-A0A1T4XTE8-F1
#
_cell.length_a   1.000
_cell.length_b   1.000
_cell.length_c   1.000
_cell.angle_alpha   90.00
_cell.angle_beta   90.00
_cell.angle_gamma   90.00
#
_symmetry.space_group_name_H-M   'P 1'
#
loop_
_entity.id
_entity.type
_entity.pdbx_description
1 polymer ?
#
loop_
_entity_poly.entity_id
_entity_poly.type
_entity_poly.pdbx_seq_one_letter_code
_entity_poly.pdbx_strand_id
1 'polypeptide(L)'
;AHFIIDANGADISKILHFINYKYAMYFNKRHKRHGHLFQDRFKSKIVKDDRYLFALTAYVHYNATDIKGYETNPQDYPFSSLGIFLAEKKDEYQLIDDEFILSMFSLKEAAARTMYKDFIFKVKSVVDAQREEFKNEPTEYRSMRTVLVRDISPERIIEIITEKFNMDKLMIRIKRAKNAKEAKAVLCFVLRKFCDLKCADICRILGNTGQANVSRLCTIGRELVKEEKYKGLVDEILKMCA
;
A
#
# COMPACT_ATOMS: atom_id res chain seq x y z
N ALA A 1 14.91 -7.50 5.56
CA ALA A 1 13.63 -6.99 6.12
C ALA A 1 12.51 -7.84 5.54
N HIS A 2 11.56 -8.25 6.38
CA HIS A 2 10.47 -9.15 6.01
C HIS A 2 9.15 -8.48 6.36
N PHE A 3 8.19 -8.51 5.43
CA PHE A 3 6.91 -7.83 5.57
C PHE A 3 5.76 -8.79 5.24
N ILE A 4 4.66 -8.62 5.96
CA ILE A 4 3.35 -9.14 5.58
C ILE A 4 2.58 -7.92 5.08
N ILE A 5 2.17 -7.93 3.81
CA ILE A 5 1.52 -6.79 3.18
C ILE A 5 0.21 -7.25 2.57
N ASP A 6 -0.87 -6.63 3.01
CA ASP A 6 -2.10 -6.60 2.26
C ASP A 6 -2.03 -5.49 1.21
N ALA A 7 -1.91 -5.86 -0.07
CA ALA A 7 -1.80 -4.89 -1.14
C ALA A 7 -3.13 -4.18 -1.44
N ASN A 8 -4.26 -4.63 -0.89
CA ASN A 8 -5.59 -4.03 -1.11
C ASN A 8 -5.89 -3.78 -2.60
N GLY A 9 -5.54 -4.76 -3.44
CA GLY A 9 -5.71 -4.70 -4.90
C GLY A 9 -4.66 -3.94 -5.68
N ALA A 10 -3.69 -3.31 -5.02
CA ALA A 10 -2.58 -2.66 -5.69
C ALA A 10 -1.49 -3.66 -6.12
N ASP A 11 -0.69 -3.29 -7.11
CA ASP A 11 0.48 -4.06 -7.53
C ASP A 11 1.61 -3.91 -6.49
N ILE A 12 1.93 -5.02 -5.81
CA ILE A 12 2.99 -5.08 -4.80
C ILE A 12 4.36 -4.65 -5.34
N SER A 13 4.62 -4.91 -6.63
CA SER A 13 5.86 -4.52 -7.28
C SER A 13 5.99 -3.01 -7.38
N LYS A 14 4.88 -2.30 -7.63
CA LYS A 14 4.88 -0.82 -7.64
C LYS A 14 5.09 -0.25 -6.23
N ILE A 15 4.48 -0.87 -5.21
CA ILE A 15 4.66 -0.46 -3.80
C ILE A 15 6.12 -0.58 -3.40
N LEU A 16 6.71 -1.77 -3.55
CA LEU A 16 8.10 -1.99 -3.13
C LEU A 16 9.11 -1.26 -4.00
N HIS A 17 8.83 -1.07 -5.29
CA HIS A 17 9.66 -0.20 -6.13
C HIS A 17 9.71 1.23 -5.57
N PHE A 18 8.58 1.79 -5.17
CA PHE A 18 8.54 3.15 -4.60
C PHE A 18 9.28 3.24 -3.27
N ILE A 19 9.06 2.30 -2.34
CA ILE A 19 9.72 2.27 -1.03
C ILE A 19 11.25 2.16 -1.21
N ASN A 20 11.71 1.19 -2.00
CA ASN A 20 13.13 0.96 -2.25
C ASN A 20 13.76 2.15 -2.96
N TYR A 21 13.09 2.72 -3.97
CA TYR A 21 13.59 3.89 -4.68
C TYR A 21 13.79 5.10 -3.74
N LYS A 22 12.78 5.41 -2.92
CA LYS A 22 12.85 6.54 -1.98
C LYS A 22 13.92 6.33 -0.92
N TYR A 23 14.06 5.11 -0.40
CA TYR A 23 15.11 4.78 0.56
C TYR A 23 16.51 4.86 -0.06
N ALA A 24 16.70 4.32 -1.28
CA ALA A 24 17.98 4.40 -1.99
C ALA A 24 18.41 5.85 -2.23
N MET A 25 17.48 6.72 -2.65
CA MET A 25 17.76 8.16 -2.78
C MET A 25 18.16 8.80 -1.45
N TYR A 26 17.40 8.52 -0.38
CA TYR A 26 17.70 9.04 0.96
C TYR A 26 19.08 8.61 1.43
N PHE A 27 19.39 7.31 1.34
CA PHE A 27 20.67 6.74 1.76
C PHE A 27 21.84 7.32 0.97
N ASN A 28 21.73 7.34 -0.36
CA ASN A 28 22.76 7.90 -1.23
C ASN A 28 23.04 9.37 -0.91
N LYS A 29 21.99 10.18 -0.69
CA LYS A 29 22.13 11.58 -0.29
C LYS A 29 22.79 11.71 1.10
N ARG A 30 22.34 10.93 2.09
CA ARG A 30 22.87 10.95 3.46
C ARG A 30 24.35 10.58 3.52
N HIS A 31 24.76 9.59 2.72
CA HIS A 31 26.13 9.05 2.73
C HIS A 31 27.01 9.56 1.58
N LYS A 32 26.54 10.56 0.82
CA LYS A 32 27.25 11.12 -0.36
C LYS A 32 27.71 10.03 -1.35
N ARG A 33 26.87 9.01 -1.55
CA ARG A 33 27.09 7.90 -2.49
C ARG A 33 26.30 8.09 -3.78
N HIS A 34 26.74 7.42 -4.83
CA HIS A 34 26.05 7.32 -6.11
C HIS A 34 25.91 5.85 -6.52
N GLY A 35 24.91 5.55 -7.36
CA GLY A 35 24.67 4.21 -7.88
C GLY A 35 23.64 3.39 -7.10
N HIS A 36 23.58 2.09 -7.42
CA HIS A 36 22.59 1.16 -6.87
C HIS A 36 22.87 0.87 -5.38
N LEU A 37 21.81 0.89 -4.57
CA LEU A 37 21.88 0.49 -3.16
C LEU A 37 21.50 -0.98 -2.95
N PHE A 38 20.44 -1.42 -3.62
CA PHE A 38 19.96 -2.80 -3.55
C PHE A 38 20.55 -3.61 -4.70
N GLN A 39 21.06 -4.81 -4.39
CA GLN A 39 21.65 -5.71 -5.37
C GLN A 39 20.62 -6.62 -6.04
N ASP A 40 19.56 -7.00 -5.32
CA ASP A 40 18.54 -7.92 -5.81
C ASP A 40 17.14 -7.31 -5.80
N ARG A 41 16.23 -7.96 -6.54
CA ARG A 41 14.79 -7.68 -6.47
C ARG A 41 14.21 -8.25 -5.17
N PHE A 42 13.09 -7.66 -4.71
CA PHE A 42 12.34 -8.25 -3.62
C PHE A 42 11.78 -9.62 -4.04
N LYS A 43 11.61 -10.50 -3.06
CA LYS A 43 10.90 -11.77 -3.21
C LYS A 43 9.52 -11.65 -2.58
N SER A 44 8.52 -12.29 -3.15
CA SER A 44 7.16 -12.33 -2.61
C SER A 44 6.56 -13.71 -2.74
N LYS A 45 5.91 -14.19 -1.68
CA LYS A 45 5.12 -15.42 -1.67
C LYS A 45 3.71 -15.09 -1.19
N ILE A 46 2.72 -15.59 -1.91
CA ILE A 46 1.30 -15.36 -1.59
C ILE A 46 0.94 -16.20 -0.38
N VAL A 47 0.28 -15.56 0.59
CA VAL A 47 -0.32 -16.24 1.73
C VAL A 47 -1.68 -16.78 1.29
N LYS A 48 -1.83 -18.11 1.25
CA LYS A 48 -3.05 -18.79 0.75
C LYS A 48 -3.98 -19.30 1.85
N ASP A 49 -3.46 -19.50 3.06
CA ASP A 49 -4.22 -20.04 4.18
C ASP A 49 -3.75 -19.48 5.52
N ASP A 50 -4.64 -19.57 6.51
CA ASP A 50 -4.47 -18.98 7.83
C ASP A 50 -3.34 -19.64 8.62
N ARG A 51 -3.11 -20.96 8.45
CA ARG A 51 -2.02 -21.65 9.14
C ARG A 51 -0.68 -21.12 8.68
N TYR A 52 -0.51 -20.93 7.37
CA TYR A 52 0.67 -20.30 6.82
C TYR A 52 0.82 -18.84 7.28
N LEU A 53 -0.27 -18.07 7.36
CA LEU A 53 -0.23 -16.70 7.88
C LEU A 53 0.27 -16.63 9.33
N PHE A 54 -0.20 -17.52 10.19
CA PHE A 54 0.24 -17.58 11.59
C PHE A 54 1.72 -17.94 11.71
N ALA A 55 2.18 -18.95 10.97
CA ALA A 55 3.60 -19.31 10.92
C ALA A 55 4.46 -18.15 10.40
N LEU A 56 4.01 -17.47 9.33
CA LEU A 56 4.70 -16.34 8.73
C LEU A 56 4.79 -15.15 9.70
N THR A 57 3.72 -14.88 10.44
CA THR A 57 3.69 -13.83 11.45
C THR A 57 4.74 -14.08 12.54
N ALA A 58 4.79 -15.31 13.07
CA ALA A 58 5.80 -15.69 14.04
C ALA A 58 7.23 -15.56 13.48
N TYR A 59 7.45 -16.04 12.25
CA TYR A 59 8.73 -15.90 11.56
C TYR A 59 9.17 -14.43 11.43
N VAL A 60 8.29 -13.54 10.94
CA VAL A 60 8.60 -12.11 10.77
C VAL A 60 9.01 -11.47 12.09
N HIS A 61 8.28 -11.74 13.17
CA HIS A 61 8.56 -11.19 14.48
C HIS A 61 9.81 -11.75 15.15
N TYR A 62 10.08 -13.05 14.94
CA TYR A 62 11.28 -13.69 15.48
C TYR A 62 12.55 -13.45 14.66
N ASN A 63 12.49 -12.93 13.44
CA ASN A 63 13.72 -12.52 12.72
C ASN A 63 14.59 -11.53 13.52
N ALA A 64 14.00 -10.78 14.46
CA ALA A 64 14.75 -9.90 15.35
C ALA A 64 15.71 -10.65 16.29
N THR A 65 15.51 -11.94 16.57
CA THR A 65 16.39 -12.71 17.46
C THR A 65 17.76 -12.99 16.84
N ASP A 66 17.93 -12.80 15.54
CA ASP A 66 19.22 -12.91 14.85
C ASP A 66 20.09 -11.68 15.02
N ILE A 67 19.50 -10.60 15.54
CA ILE A 67 20.18 -9.34 15.77
C ILE A 67 20.80 -9.40 17.16
N LYS A 68 22.12 -9.17 17.21
CA LYS A 68 22.88 -9.13 18.46
C LYS A 68 22.22 -8.19 19.47
N GLY A 69 21.90 -8.72 20.67
CA GLY A 69 21.25 -7.99 21.76
C GLY A 69 19.72 -8.10 21.82
N TYR A 70 19.09 -8.87 20.91
CA TYR A 70 17.64 -9.11 20.86
C TYR A 70 17.27 -10.60 20.84
N GLU A 71 18.22 -11.49 21.15
CA GLU A 71 18.09 -12.96 21.05
C GLU A 71 16.96 -13.49 21.95
N THR A 72 16.80 -12.88 23.12
CA THR A 72 15.80 -13.27 24.13
C THR A 72 14.60 -12.34 24.19
N ASN A 73 14.72 -11.12 23.66
CA ASN A 73 13.76 -10.03 23.78
C ASN A 73 13.48 -9.36 22.41
N PRO A 74 13.02 -10.11 21.40
CA PRO A 74 12.77 -9.59 20.06
C PRO A 74 11.71 -8.47 20.02
N GLN A 75 10.81 -8.40 21.01
CA GLN A 75 9.82 -7.34 21.13
C GLN A 75 10.43 -5.98 21.41
N ASP A 76 11.64 -5.93 21.98
CA ASP A 76 12.37 -4.71 22.26
C ASP A 76 13.02 -4.12 21.00
N TYR A 77 13.13 -4.89 19.92
CA TYR A 77 13.67 -4.39 18.66
C TYR A 77 12.78 -3.27 18.10
N PRO A 78 13.29 -2.04 17.92
CA PRO A 78 12.46 -0.89 17.54
C PRO A 78 11.95 -0.94 16.10
N PHE A 79 12.54 -1.77 15.25
CA PHE A 79 12.16 -1.90 13.84
C PHE A 79 11.38 -3.19 13.54
N SER A 80 10.66 -3.71 14.54
CA SER A 80 9.71 -4.82 14.42
C SER A 80 8.37 -4.44 15.03
N SER A 81 7.28 -4.97 14.49
CA SER A 81 5.93 -4.76 15.01
C SER A 81 5.58 -5.66 16.20
N LEU A 82 6.45 -6.58 16.63
CA LEU A 82 6.14 -7.50 17.74
C LEU A 82 5.72 -6.75 19.02
N GLY A 83 6.47 -5.73 19.42
CA GLY A 83 6.11 -4.92 20.60
C GLY A 83 4.77 -4.20 20.47
N ILE A 84 4.36 -3.86 19.24
CA ILE A 84 3.03 -3.26 18.97
C ILE A 84 1.95 -4.32 19.14
N PHE A 85 2.13 -5.51 18.58
CA PHE A 85 1.18 -6.63 18.73
C PHE A 85 0.99 -7.04 20.20
N LEU A 86 2.04 -6.95 21.01
CA LEU A 86 2.00 -7.23 22.45
C LEU A 86 1.45 -6.08 23.30
N ALA A 87 1.09 -4.94 22.68
CA ALA A 87 0.72 -3.69 23.36
C ALA A 87 1.80 -3.15 24.33
N GLU A 88 3.06 -3.50 24.11
CA GLU A 88 4.21 -3.01 24.87
C GLU A 88 4.79 -1.72 24.24
N LYS A 89 4.47 -1.47 22.97
CA LYS A 89 4.85 -0.27 22.21
C LYS A 89 3.66 0.30 21.46
N LYS A 90 3.69 1.62 21.25
CA LYS A 90 2.73 2.31 20.38
C LYS A 90 3.25 2.32 18.95
N ASP A 91 2.33 2.25 17.98
CA ASP A 91 2.66 2.52 16.58
C ASP A 91 2.74 4.04 16.34
N GLU A 92 3.92 4.61 16.59
CA GLU A 92 4.15 6.06 16.41
C GLU A 92 3.93 6.53 14.97
N TYR A 93 4.11 5.65 13.99
CA TYR A 93 4.06 5.98 12.57
C TYR A 93 2.75 5.61 11.90
N GLN A 94 1.85 4.90 12.60
CA GLN A 94 0.56 4.43 12.08
C GLN A 94 0.72 3.64 10.77
N LEU A 95 1.71 2.75 10.75
CA LEU A 95 2.05 1.92 9.59
C LEU A 95 1.55 0.48 9.74
N ILE A 96 1.18 0.06 10.95
CA ILE A 96 0.83 -1.30 11.28
C ILE A 96 -0.68 -1.43 11.42
N ASP A 97 -1.23 -2.40 10.70
CA ASP A 97 -2.57 -2.93 10.90
C ASP A 97 -2.41 -4.29 11.60
N ASP A 98 -2.57 -4.30 12.92
CA ASP A 98 -2.54 -5.51 13.74
C ASP A 98 -3.95 -6.12 13.93
N GLU A 99 -5.00 -5.36 13.61
CA GLU A 99 -6.40 -5.74 13.85
C GLU A 99 -6.78 -7.00 13.07
N PHE A 100 -6.41 -7.09 11.79
CA PHE A 100 -6.73 -8.27 10.97
C PHE A 100 -6.22 -9.57 11.61
N ILE A 101 -4.93 -9.62 11.98
CA ILE A 101 -4.33 -10.82 12.56
C ILE A 101 -4.87 -11.07 13.97
N LEU A 102 -5.00 -10.04 14.81
CA LEU A 102 -5.51 -10.19 16.18
C LEU A 102 -6.97 -10.68 16.19
N SER A 103 -7.80 -10.23 15.25
CA SER A 103 -9.20 -10.66 15.13
C SER A 103 -9.34 -12.17 14.90
N MET A 104 -8.33 -12.83 14.31
CA MET A 104 -8.30 -14.27 14.10
C MET A 104 -8.10 -15.07 15.39
N PHE A 105 -7.63 -14.42 16.48
CA PHE A 105 -7.52 -15.04 17.81
C PHE A 105 -8.75 -14.76 18.66
N SER A 106 -9.24 -13.52 18.65
CA SER A 106 -10.46 -13.12 19.36
C SER A 106 -10.98 -11.79 18.84
N LEU A 107 -12.30 -11.58 18.92
CA LEU A 107 -12.93 -10.28 18.65
C LEU A 107 -12.71 -9.27 19.79
N LYS A 108 -12.29 -9.73 20.97
CA LYS A 108 -11.97 -8.86 22.11
C LYS A 108 -10.47 -8.60 22.12
N GLU A 109 -10.06 -7.36 21.91
CA GLU A 109 -8.65 -6.97 21.77
C GLU A 109 -7.75 -7.52 22.90
N ALA A 110 -8.13 -7.33 24.17
CA ALA A 110 -7.34 -7.82 25.30
C ALA A 110 -7.15 -9.36 25.29
N ALA A 111 -8.20 -10.10 24.92
CA ALA A 111 -8.12 -11.54 24.78
C ALA A 111 -7.28 -11.95 23.57
N ALA A 112 -7.44 -11.26 22.44
CA ALA A 112 -6.68 -11.49 21.21
C ALA A 112 -5.17 -11.33 21.45
N ARG A 113 -4.75 -10.23 22.09
CA ARG A 113 -3.35 -9.96 22.40
C ARG A 113 -2.77 -11.01 23.37
N THR A 114 -3.56 -11.45 24.34
CA THR A 114 -3.14 -12.52 25.28
C THR A 114 -2.93 -13.84 24.55
N MET A 115 -3.90 -14.26 23.73
CA MET A 115 -3.81 -15.49 22.94
C MET A 115 -2.68 -15.42 21.89
N TYR A 116 -2.49 -14.26 21.28
CA TYR A 116 -1.40 -14.01 20.35
C TYR A 116 -0.03 -14.11 21.02
N LYS A 117 0.12 -13.52 22.22
CA LYS A 117 1.33 -13.62 23.03
C LYS A 117 1.66 -15.08 23.35
N ASP A 118 0.67 -15.84 23.82
CA ASP A 118 0.83 -17.27 24.10
C ASP A 118 1.22 -18.07 22.86
N PHE A 119 0.57 -17.77 21.72
CA PHE A 119 0.88 -18.39 20.44
C PHE A 119 2.33 -18.13 20.02
N ILE A 120 2.76 -16.86 20.00
CA ILE A 120 4.11 -16.45 19.58
C ILE A 120 5.17 -17.15 20.44
N PHE A 121 5.05 -17.07 21.77
CA PHE A 121 6.05 -17.68 22.67
C PHE A 121 6.06 -19.22 22.63
N LYS A 122 4.94 -19.88 22.34
CA LYS A 122 4.89 -21.34 22.15
C LYS A 122 5.52 -21.79 20.83
N VAL A 123 5.38 -20.99 19.77
CA VAL A 123 5.81 -21.35 18.41
C VAL A 123 7.27 -20.98 18.13
N LYS A 124 7.93 -20.22 19.01
CA LYS A 124 9.36 -19.87 18.93
C LYS A 124 10.24 -21.08 18.61
N SER A 125 10.06 -22.19 19.34
CA SER A 125 10.86 -23.41 19.15
C SER A 125 10.66 -24.11 17.80
N VAL A 126 9.47 -23.95 17.19
CA VAL A 126 9.14 -24.53 15.88
C VAL A 126 9.68 -23.66 14.75
N VAL A 127 9.62 -22.34 14.90
CA VAL A 127 10.16 -21.37 13.92
C VAL A 127 11.67 -21.49 13.82
N ASP A 128 12.37 -21.63 14.95
CA ASP A 128 13.83 -21.81 14.96
C ASP A 128 14.26 -23.12 14.24
N ALA A 129 13.41 -24.14 14.21
CA ALA A 129 13.68 -25.42 13.55
C ALA A 129 13.38 -25.46 12.05
N GLN A 130 12.56 -24.53 11.51
CA GLN A 130 12.08 -24.55 10.13
C GLN A 130 12.43 -23.28 9.33
N ARG A 131 13.60 -22.67 9.60
CA ARG A 131 14.11 -21.50 8.85
C ARG A 131 14.56 -21.83 7.42
N GLU A 132 13.75 -22.51 6.63
CA GLU A 132 13.97 -22.60 5.19
C GLU A 132 13.48 -21.30 4.53
N GLU A 133 14.42 -20.45 4.11
CA GLU A 133 14.12 -19.29 3.30
C GLU A 133 13.67 -19.71 1.89
N PHE A 134 12.47 -19.29 1.49
CA PHE A 134 11.94 -19.24 0.12
C PHE A 134 12.45 -20.33 -0.84
N LYS A 135 11.76 -21.48 -0.88
CA LYS A 135 11.82 -22.37 -2.05
C LYS A 135 11.19 -21.66 -3.26
N ASN A 136 11.91 -21.63 -4.39
CA ASN A 136 11.42 -21.08 -5.65
C ASN A 136 10.31 -21.98 -6.21
N GLU A 137 9.09 -21.78 -5.72
CA GLU A 137 7.90 -22.49 -6.19
C GLU A 137 7.10 -21.58 -7.13
N PRO A 138 6.74 -22.05 -8.34
CA PRO A 138 5.85 -21.30 -9.21
C PRO A 138 4.48 -21.20 -8.52
N THR A 139 4.08 -19.98 -8.13
CA THR A 139 2.79 -19.74 -7.49
C THR A 139 1.91 -18.88 -8.39
N GLU A 140 0.73 -19.40 -8.73
CA GLU A 140 -0.35 -18.62 -9.34
C GLU A 140 -1.16 -17.97 -8.22
N TYR A 141 -1.34 -16.64 -8.30
CA TYR A 141 -2.20 -15.86 -7.41
C TYR A 141 -3.66 -16.04 -7.79
N ARG A 142 -4.45 -16.64 -6.90
CA ARG A 142 -5.91 -16.71 -7.04
C ARG A 142 -6.53 -16.09 -5.79
N SER A 143 -6.71 -14.78 -5.83
CA SER A 143 -7.38 -14.02 -4.78
C SER A 143 -8.85 -14.39 -4.76
N MET A 144 -9.29 -15.21 -3.79
CA MET A 144 -10.71 -15.41 -3.49
C MET A 144 -11.36 -14.14 -2.88
N ARG A 145 -10.61 -13.05 -2.72
CA ARG A 145 -11.13 -11.75 -2.29
C ARG A 145 -11.72 -11.00 -3.48
N THR A 146 -12.87 -10.38 -3.27
CA THR A 146 -13.44 -9.35 -4.15
C THR A 146 -12.58 -8.09 -4.01
N VAL A 147 -11.58 -7.96 -4.87
CA VAL A 147 -10.75 -6.75 -4.96
C VAL A 147 -11.58 -5.64 -5.59
N LEU A 148 -11.53 -4.42 -5.05
CA LEU A 148 -11.98 -3.23 -5.79
C LEU A 148 -11.04 -3.06 -6.99
N VAL A 149 -11.46 -3.59 -8.13
CA VAL A 149 -10.66 -3.55 -9.34
C VAL A 149 -10.52 -2.09 -9.75
N ARG A 150 -9.27 -1.60 -9.80
CA ARG A 150 -8.94 -0.24 -10.22
C ARG A 150 -8.72 -0.18 -11.74
N ASP A 151 -9.59 -0.86 -12.47
CA ASP A 151 -9.56 -1.00 -13.93
C ASP A 151 -10.63 -0.17 -14.62
N ILE A 152 -11.27 0.77 -13.90
CA ILE A 152 -12.27 1.63 -14.50
C ILE A 152 -11.66 2.32 -15.72
N SER A 153 -12.37 2.25 -16.85
CA SER A 153 -11.92 2.88 -18.10
C SER A 153 -11.63 4.36 -17.86
N PRO A 154 -10.42 4.85 -18.22
CA PRO A 154 -10.09 6.26 -18.16
C PRO A 154 -11.09 7.13 -18.95
N GLU A 155 -11.57 6.64 -20.09
CA GLU A 155 -12.57 7.31 -20.93
C GLU A 155 -13.87 7.54 -20.15
N ARG A 156 -14.32 6.54 -19.40
CA ARG A 156 -15.53 6.64 -18.59
C ARG A 156 -15.40 7.65 -17.45
N ILE A 157 -14.25 7.65 -16.77
CA ILE A 157 -13.97 8.65 -15.73
C ILE A 157 -13.96 10.06 -16.35
N ILE A 158 -13.40 10.24 -17.55
CA ILE A 158 -13.41 11.54 -18.22
C ILE A 158 -14.84 12.01 -18.47
N GLU A 159 -15.73 11.14 -18.97
CA GLU A 159 -17.14 11.45 -19.22
C GLU A 159 -17.86 11.94 -17.96
N ILE A 160 -17.74 11.20 -16.86
CA ILE A 160 -18.35 11.56 -15.57
C ILE A 160 -17.88 12.93 -15.10
N ILE A 161 -16.56 13.19 -15.17
CA ILE A 161 -16.02 14.48 -14.74
C ILE A 161 -16.44 15.60 -15.69
N THR A 162 -16.51 15.36 -17.01
CA THR A 162 -17.01 16.38 -17.95
C THR A 162 -18.47 16.73 -17.72
N GLU A 163 -19.33 15.74 -17.49
CA GLU A 163 -20.75 15.94 -17.22
C GLU A 163 -20.96 16.69 -15.91
N LYS A 164 -20.28 16.28 -14.82
CA LYS A 164 -20.42 16.93 -13.51
C LYS A 164 -20.00 18.39 -13.50
N PHE A 165 -19.02 18.75 -14.33
CA PHE A 165 -18.56 20.13 -14.49
C PHE A 165 -19.25 20.88 -15.64
N ASN A 166 -20.24 20.26 -16.30
CA ASN A 166 -20.93 20.77 -17.49
C ASN A 166 -19.95 21.34 -18.53
N MET A 167 -18.97 20.51 -18.91
CA MET A 167 -17.79 20.95 -19.65
C MET A 167 -17.48 20.03 -20.81
N ASP A 168 -17.12 20.61 -21.96
CA ASP A 168 -16.70 19.83 -23.11
C ASP A 168 -15.35 19.10 -22.86
N LYS A 169 -15.22 17.87 -23.38
CA LYS A 169 -14.03 17.01 -23.23
C LYS A 169 -12.74 17.66 -23.76
N LEU A 170 -12.81 18.53 -24.76
CA LEU A 170 -11.66 19.31 -25.25
C LEU A 170 -11.09 20.24 -24.18
N MET A 171 -11.91 20.76 -23.27
CA MET A 171 -11.44 21.69 -22.23
C MET A 171 -10.42 21.06 -21.29
N ILE A 172 -10.55 19.74 -21.06
CA ILE A 172 -9.58 18.94 -20.29
C ILE A 172 -8.23 18.87 -21.01
N ARG A 173 -8.20 18.99 -22.34
CA ARG A 173 -6.97 18.94 -23.14
C ARG A 173 -6.26 20.28 -23.33
N ILE A 174 -6.95 21.39 -23.06
CA ILE A 174 -6.39 22.74 -23.25
C ILE A 174 -5.43 23.11 -22.12
N LYS A 175 -4.16 23.39 -22.43
CA LYS A 175 -3.08 23.62 -21.45
C LYS A 175 -3.39 24.70 -20.40
N ARG A 176 -4.07 25.79 -20.79
CA ARG A 176 -4.31 26.97 -19.95
C ARG A 176 -5.79 27.35 -19.83
N ALA A 177 -6.67 26.37 -19.72
CA ALA A 177 -8.08 26.60 -19.42
C ALA A 177 -8.28 26.84 -17.90
N LYS A 178 -8.35 28.10 -17.47
CA LYS A 178 -8.53 28.48 -16.05
C LYS A 178 -9.82 27.88 -15.47
N ASN A 179 -10.91 27.95 -16.23
CA ASN A 179 -12.21 27.37 -15.88
C ASN A 179 -12.18 25.83 -15.73
N ALA A 180 -11.25 25.14 -16.41
CA ALA A 180 -11.11 23.68 -16.32
C ALA A 180 -10.09 23.22 -15.27
N LYS A 181 -9.44 24.13 -14.54
CA LYS A 181 -8.38 23.77 -13.57
C LYS A 181 -8.89 22.83 -12.48
N GLU A 182 -10.07 23.13 -11.97
CA GLU A 182 -10.71 22.36 -10.90
C GLU A 182 -11.12 20.96 -11.40
N ALA A 183 -11.81 20.88 -12.53
CA ALA A 183 -12.16 19.62 -13.20
C ALA A 183 -10.92 18.75 -13.47
N LYS A 184 -9.83 19.34 -13.99
CA LYS A 184 -8.56 18.62 -14.22
C LYS A 184 -7.93 18.10 -12.94
N ALA A 185 -8.04 18.83 -11.83
CA ALA A 185 -7.48 18.41 -10.55
C ALA A 185 -8.22 17.20 -10.01
N VAL A 186 -9.55 17.25 -9.99
CA VAL A 186 -10.40 16.11 -9.60
C VAL A 186 -10.16 14.92 -10.52
N LEU A 187 -10.17 15.13 -11.83
CA LEU A 187 -9.89 14.08 -12.83
C LEU A 187 -8.53 13.40 -12.58
N CYS A 188 -7.46 14.18 -12.40
CA CYS A 188 -6.12 13.64 -12.13
C CYS A 188 -6.12 12.76 -10.88
N PHE A 189 -6.80 13.17 -9.82
CA PHE A 189 -6.88 12.39 -8.59
C PHE A 189 -7.66 11.09 -8.79
N VAL A 190 -8.83 11.15 -9.44
CA VAL A 190 -9.68 9.99 -9.68
C VAL A 190 -8.97 8.97 -10.58
N LEU A 191 -8.37 9.40 -11.70
CA LEU A 191 -7.60 8.51 -12.59
C LEU A 191 -6.43 7.82 -11.86
N ARG A 192 -5.78 8.50 -10.91
CA ARG A 192 -4.73 7.89 -10.07
C ARG A 192 -5.25 6.84 -9.11
N LYS A 193 -6.49 6.97 -8.63
CA LYS A 193 -7.04 6.15 -7.55
C LYS A 193 -7.90 5.00 -8.03
N PHE A 194 -8.60 5.18 -9.13
CA PHE A 194 -9.59 4.22 -9.62
C PHE A 194 -9.22 3.57 -10.96
N CYS A 195 -8.21 4.08 -11.67
CA CYS A 195 -7.74 3.52 -12.95
C CYS A 195 -6.27 3.06 -12.92
N ASP A 196 -5.60 3.17 -11.76
CA ASP A 196 -4.18 2.86 -11.52
C ASP A 196 -3.18 3.49 -12.54
N LEU A 197 -3.56 4.60 -13.19
CA LEU A 197 -2.73 5.28 -14.19
C LEU A 197 -1.56 6.01 -13.55
N LYS A 198 -0.37 6.03 -14.17
CA LYS A 198 0.77 6.87 -13.71
C LYS A 198 0.56 8.33 -14.13
N CYS A 199 1.30 9.26 -13.50
CA CYS A 199 1.30 10.66 -13.95
C CYS A 199 1.68 10.79 -15.43
N ALA A 200 2.59 9.94 -15.93
CA ALA A 200 2.95 9.88 -17.34
C ALA A 200 1.78 9.46 -18.24
N ASP A 201 0.93 8.53 -17.80
CA ASP A 201 -0.24 8.08 -18.55
C ASP A 201 -1.29 9.18 -18.59
N ILE A 202 -1.52 9.86 -17.45
CA ILE A 202 -2.41 11.02 -17.35
C ILE A 202 -1.91 12.19 -18.21
N CYS A 203 -0.59 12.39 -18.34
CA CYS A 203 -0.04 13.37 -19.28
C CYS A 203 -0.49 13.11 -20.73
N ARG A 204 -0.60 11.84 -21.16
CA ARG A 204 -1.08 11.49 -22.51
C ARG A 204 -2.57 11.78 -22.67
N ILE A 205 -3.35 11.59 -21.60
CA ILE A 205 -4.79 11.90 -21.56
C ILE A 205 -5.02 13.42 -21.63
N LEU A 206 -4.38 14.17 -20.74
CA LEU A 206 -4.55 15.62 -20.69
C LEU A 206 -3.91 16.31 -21.88
N GLY A 207 -2.82 15.78 -22.44
CA GLY A 207 -2.07 16.46 -23.49
C GLY A 207 -1.44 17.77 -22.99
N ASN A 208 -0.39 18.23 -23.68
CA ASN A 208 0.27 19.53 -23.46
C ASN A 208 0.65 19.86 -22.00
N THR A 209 0.77 18.85 -21.14
CA THR A 209 0.92 18.98 -19.69
C THR A 209 2.05 18.07 -19.19
N GLY A 210 2.98 18.61 -18.41
CA GLY A 210 4.10 17.85 -17.84
C GLY A 210 3.72 17.11 -16.54
N GLN A 211 4.49 16.07 -16.20
CA GLN A 211 4.24 15.23 -15.02
C GLN A 211 4.24 16.01 -13.70
N ALA A 212 5.08 17.04 -13.57
CA ALA A 212 5.10 17.91 -12.39
C ALA A 212 3.76 18.62 -12.19
N ASN A 213 3.14 19.09 -13.28
CA ASN A 213 1.84 19.73 -13.21
C ASN A 213 0.72 18.72 -12.90
N VAL A 214 0.77 17.52 -13.49
CA VAL A 214 -0.17 16.42 -13.14
C VAL A 214 -0.06 16.06 -11.67
N SER A 215 1.16 15.87 -11.14
CA SER A 215 1.36 15.58 -9.72
C SER A 215 0.78 16.67 -8.82
N ARG A 216 0.99 17.94 -9.17
CA ARG A 216 0.41 19.09 -8.45
C ARG A 216 -1.12 19.08 -8.51
N LEU A 217 -1.70 18.76 -9.67
CA LEU A 217 -3.14 18.63 -9.86
C LEU A 217 -3.72 17.47 -9.04
N CYS A 218 -3.02 16.33 -8.92
CA CYS A 218 -3.45 15.23 -8.04
C CYS A 218 -3.52 15.66 -6.57
N THR A 219 -2.54 16.44 -6.09
CA THR A 219 -2.56 16.97 -4.71
C THR A 219 -3.74 17.91 -4.50
N ILE A 220 -4.00 18.82 -5.44
CA ILE A 220 -5.17 19.72 -5.38
C ILE A 220 -6.46 18.90 -5.42
N GLY A 221 -6.56 17.93 -6.32
CA GLY A 221 -7.72 17.07 -6.49
C GLY A 221 -8.06 16.30 -5.21
N ARG A 222 -7.03 15.80 -4.50
CA ARG A 222 -7.20 15.12 -3.21
C ARG A 222 -7.89 15.98 -2.15
N GLU A 223 -7.57 17.27 -2.12
CA GLU A 223 -8.20 18.19 -1.17
C GLU A 223 -9.59 18.60 -1.65
N LEU A 224 -9.74 18.87 -2.95
CA LEU A 224 -11.03 19.21 -3.56
C LEU A 224 -12.07 18.12 -3.28
N VAL A 225 -11.78 16.84 -3.51
CA VAL A 225 -12.78 15.76 -3.34
C VAL A 225 -13.33 15.61 -1.92
N LYS A 226 -12.75 16.27 -0.92
CA LYS A 226 -13.27 16.31 0.45
C LYS A 226 -14.34 17.39 0.65
N GLU A 227 -14.45 18.35 -0.28
CA GLU A 227 -15.45 19.42 -0.22
C GLU A 227 -16.87 18.87 -0.46
N GLU A 228 -17.86 19.45 0.22
CA GLU A 228 -19.26 18.99 0.17
C GLU A 228 -19.81 18.92 -1.26
N LYS A 229 -19.36 19.80 -2.16
CA LYS A 229 -19.75 19.83 -3.56
C LYS A 229 -19.37 18.57 -4.37
N TYR A 230 -18.46 17.73 -3.86
CA TYR A 230 -18.10 16.44 -4.48
C TYR A 230 -18.47 15.23 -3.64
N LYS A 231 -19.26 15.43 -2.59
CA LYS A 231 -19.81 14.33 -1.81
C LYS A 231 -20.61 13.39 -2.72
N GLY A 232 -20.41 12.09 -2.55
CA GLY A 232 -21.02 11.07 -3.39
C GLY A 232 -20.36 10.86 -4.75
N LEU A 233 -19.37 11.66 -5.17
CA LEU A 233 -18.62 11.41 -6.42
C LEU A 233 -17.94 10.03 -6.41
N VAL A 234 -17.35 9.66 -5.28
CA VAL A 234 -16.71 8.35 -5.12
C VAL A 234 -17.76 7.23 -5.17
N ASP A 235 -18.92 7.43 -4.53
CA ASP A 235 -20.01 6.44 -4.54
C ASP A 235 -20.63 6.30 -5.93
N GLU A 236 -20.79 7.39 -6.68
CA GLU A 236 -21.19 7.39 -8.10
C GLU A 236 -20.22 6.54 -8.93
N ILE A 237 -18.91 6.76 -8.76
CA ILE A 237 -17.88 5.99 -9.48
C ILE A 237 -17.92 4.51 -9.09
N LEU A 238 -18.07 4.19 -7.80
CA LEU A 238 -18.03 2.82 -7.28
C LEU A 238 -19.31 2.02 -7.59
N LYS A 239 -20.50 2.66 -7.55
CA LYS A 239 -21.78 1.99 -7.88
C LYS A 239 -21.83 1.48 -9.32
N MET A 240 -21.05 2.06 -10.21
CA MET A 240 -20.97 1.64 -11.62
C MET A 240 -19.97 0.51 -11.86
N CYS A 241 -19.26 0.07 -10.81
CA CYS A 241 -18.36 -1.08 -10.83
C CYS A 241 -19.02 -2.40 -10.38
N ALA A 242 -20.27 -2.35 -9.93
CA ALA A 242 -21.08 -3.52 -9.53
C ALA A 242 -22.02 -3.92 -10.67
#